data_AF-A0A969SEM1-F1
#
_entry.id   AF-A0A969SEM1-F1
#
_cell.length_a   1.000
_cell.length_b   1.000
_cell.length_c   1.000
_cell.angle_alpha   90.00
_cell.angle_beta   90.00
_cell.angle_gamma   90.00
#
_symmetry.space_group_name_H-M   'P 1'
#
loop_
_entity.id
_entity.type
_entity.pdbx_description
1 polymer ?
#
loop_
_entity_poly.entity_id
_entity_poly.type
_entity_poly.pdbx_seq_one_letter_code
_entity_poly.pdbx_strand_id
1 'polypeptide(L)' 'MAYSWFKAFHIIGFVVWFAGLFYLVRLFIYHVEANQEPEPARTILKNQYQIMEKRLYNI' A
#
# COMPACT_ATOMS: atom_id res chain seq x y z
N MET A 1 -26.11 22.52 -9.35
CA MET A 1 -25.26 21.64 -10.20
C MET A 1 -23.82 21.53 -9.71
N ALA A 2 -23.10 22.61 -9.40
CA ALA A 2 -21.70 22.53 -8.95
C ALA A 2 -21.50 21.76 -7.61
N TYR A 3 -22.45 21.84 -6.67
CA TYR A 3 -22.40 21.11 -5.39
C TYR A 3 -22.32 19.58 -5.56
N SER A 4 -23.12 19.02 -6.47
CA SER A 4 -23.12 17.57 -6.72
C SER A 4 -21.79 17.09 -7.31
N TRP A 5 -21.19 17.90 -8.19
CA TRP A 5 -19.86 17.64 -8.74
C TRP A 5 -18.79 17.67 -7.65
N PHE A 6 -18.80 18.68 -6.78
CA PHE A 6 -17.84 18.77 -5.68
C PHE A 6 -17.97 17.61 -4.69
N LYS A 7 -19.21 17.23 -4.36
CA LYS A 7 -19.48 16.05 -3.52
C LYS A 7 -18.98 14.76 -4.18
N ALA A 8 -19.15 14.59 -5.49
CA ALA A 8 -18.64 13.44 -6.23
C ALA A 8 -17.10 13.37 -6.18
N PHE A 9 -16.41 14.48 -6.48
CA PHE A 9 -14.95 14.53 -6.37
C PHE A 9 -14.44 14.28 -4.96
N HIS A 10 -15.14 14.79 -3.94
CA HIS A 10 -14.77 14.56 -2.54
C HIS A 10 -14.85 13.07 -2.18
N ILE A 11 -15.94 12.39 -2.57
CA ILE A 11 -16.10 10.96 -2.32
C ILE A 11 -15.05 10.15 -3.10
N ILE A 12 -14.83 10.45 -4.38
CA ILE A 12 -13.83 9.76 -5.21
C ILE A 12 -12.43 9.96 -4.63
N GLY A 13 -12.06 11.19 -4.27
CA GLY A 13 -10.76 11.50 -3.66
C GLY A 13 -10.56 10.77 -2.33
N PHE A 14 -11.59 10.73 -1.49
CA PHE A 14 -11.54 9.99 -0.22
C PHE A 14 -11.37 8.48 -0.45
N VAL A 15 -12.11 7.89 -1.39
CA VAL A 15 -12.00 6.46 -1.71
C VAL A 15 -10.61 6.11 -2.28
N VAL A 16 -10.08 6.94 -3.19
CA VAL A 16 -8.73 6.76 -3.75
C VAL A 16 -7.66 6.85 -2.66
N TRP A 17 -7.77 7.84 -1.77
CA TRP A 17 -6.85 7.99 -0.65
C TRP A 17 -6.91 6.79 0.32
N PHE A 18 -8.12 6.33 0.65
CA PHE A 18 -8.30 5.13 1.49
C PHE A 18 -7.72 3.87 0.84
N ALA A 19 -7.85 3.71 -0.48
CA ALA A 19 -7.26 2.58 -1.19
C ALA A 19 -5.73 2.53 -1.03
N GLY A 20 -5.05 3.69 -1.07
CA GLY A 20 -3.62 3.79 -0.79
C GLY A 20 -3.26 3.41 0.65
N LEU A 21 -4.05 3.85 1.63
CA LEU A 21 -3.82 3.53 3.04
C LEU A 21 -3.97 2.02 3.32
N PHE A 22 -4.99 1.37 2.74
CA PHE A 22 -5.15 -0.09 2.88
C PHE A 22 -4.03 -0.88 2.19
N TYR A 23 -3.48 -0.39 1.08
CA TYR A 23 -2.33 -1.03 0.42
C TYR A 23 -1.09 -1.00 1.32
N LEU A 24 -0.85 0.12 2.01
CA LEU A 24 0.28 0.27 2.93
C LEU A 24 0.17 -0.67 4.14
N VAL A 25 -1.03 -0.79 4.73
CA VAL A 25 -1.28 -1.75 5.83
C VAL A 25 -0.99 -3.19 5.40
N ARG A 26 -1.41 -3.58 4.18
CA ARG A 26 -1.15 -4.91 3.63
C ARG A 26 0.35 -5.21 3.47
N LEU A 27 1.12 -4.21 3.07
CA LEU A 27 2.57 -4.33 2.91
C LEU A 27 3.27 -4.59 4.24
N PHE A 28 2.83 -3.95 5.34
CA PHE A 28 3.35 -4.22 6.68
C PHE A 28 3.07 -5.65 7.16
N ILE A 29 1.89 -6.20 6.86
CA ILE A 29 1.55 -7.58 7.23
C ILE A 29 2.51 -8.56 6.54
N TYR A 30 2.75 -8.38 5.24
CA TYR A 30 3.71 -9.21 4.50
C TYR A 30 5.15 -9.06 5.01
N HIS A 31 5.53 -7.88 5.51
CA HIS A 31 6.83 -7.69 6.14
C HIS A 31 6.97 -8.50 7.44
N VAL A 32 5.91 -8.55 8.26
CA VAL A 32 5.89 -9.34 9.50
C VAL A 32 5.90 -10.84 9.19
N GLU A 33 5.11 -11.29 8.22
CA GLU A 33 5.02 -12.68 7.79
C GLU A 33 6.37 -13.19 7.24
N ALA A 34 7.02 -12.42 6.36
CA ALA A 34 8.32 -12.82 5.81
C ALA A 34 9.46 -12.79 6.83
N ASN A 35 9.33 -12.05 7.94
CA ASN A 35 10.30 -12.10 9.04
C ASN A 35 10.20 -13.40 9.86
N GLN A 36 9.08 -14.13 9.79
CA GLN A 36 8.87 -15.42 10.46
C GLN A 36 9.38 -16.61 9.64
N GLU A 37 9.63 -16.41 8.34
CA GLU A 37 10.15 -17.45 7.45
C GLU A 37 11.63 -17.79 7.74
N PRO A 38 12.04 -19.07 7.59
CA PRO A 38 13.43 -19.49 7.74
C PRO A 38 14.34 -18.94 6.62
N GLU A 39 15.65 -18.86 6.87
CA GLU A 39 16.61 -18.56 5.81
C GLU A 39 16.66 -19.69 4.77
N PRO A 40 16.77 -19.40 3.46
CA PRO A 40 17.10 -18.11 2.83
C PRO A 40 15.89 -17.27 2.38
N ALA A 41 14.67 -17.77 2.55
CA ALA A 41 13.44 -17.15 2.02
C ALA A 41 13.20 -15.75 2.58
N ARG A 42 13.47 -15.55 3.88
CA ARG A 42 13.38 -14.26 4.57
C ARG A 42 14.12 -13.13 3.84
N THR A 43 15.38 -13.37 3.44
CA THR A 43 16.23 -12.34 2.84
C THR A 43 15.77 -11.97 1.42
N ILE A 44 15.31 -12.96 0.66
CA ILE A 44 14.77 -12.76 -0.70
C ILE A 44 13.46 -11.96 -0.65
N LEU A 45 12.54 -12.35 0.24
CA LEU A 45 11.25 -11.68 0.42
C LEU A 45 11.44 -10.23 0.89
N LYS A 46 12.34 -10.01 1.86
CA LYS A 46 12.64 -8.67 2.38
C LYS A 46 13.18 -7.73 1.31
N ASN A 47 14.11 -8.19 0.48
CA ASN A 47 14.62 -7.41 -0.66
C ASN A 47 13.52 -7.08 -1.66
N GLN A 48 12.61 -8.02 -1.92
CA GLN A 48 11.52 -7.82 -2.87
C GLN A 48 10.49 -6.82 -2.35
N TYR A 49 10.12 -6.89 -1.07
CA TYR A 49 9.21 -5.93 -0.45
C TYR A 49 9.80 -4.53 -0.41
N GLN A 50 11.10 -4.36 -0.15
CA GLN A 50 11.75 -3.05 -0.22
C GLN A 50 11.67 -2.41 -1.61
N ILE A 51 11.76 -3.20 -2.68
CA ILE A 51 11.58 -2.72 -4.05
C ILE A 51 10.13 -2.29 -4.29
N MET A 52 9.16 -3.05 -3.80
CA MET A 52 7.73 -2.71 -3.90
C MET A 52 7.37 -1.45 -3.10
N GLU A 53 7.88 -1.31 -1.87
CA GLU A 53 7.74 -0.13 -1.02
C GLU A 53 8.30 1.12 -1.70
N LYS A 54 9.52 1.03 -2.27
CA LYS A 54 10.16 2.14 -2.97
C LYS A 54 9.41 2.56 -4.23
N ARG A 55 8.80 1.60 -4.95
CA ARG A 55 7.94 1.89 -6.10
C ARG A 55 6.63 2.54 -5.66
N LEU A 56 6.03 2.09 -4.56
CA LEU A 56 4.82 2.69 -4.02
C LEU A 56 5.05 4.15 -3.57
N TYR A 57 6.19 4.43 -2.93
CA TYR A 57 6.53 5.78 -2.46
C TYR A 57 6.82 6.77 -3.60
N ASN A 58 7.26 6.27 -4.76
CA ASN A 58 7.57 7.08 -5.93
C ASN A 58 6.35 7.35 -6.85
N ILE A 59 5.15 6.93 -6.47
CA ILE A 59 3.87 7.24 -7.14
C ILE A 59 3.20 8.41 -6.40
#